data_AF-A0A6X6PWC3-F1
#
_entry.id   AF-A0A6X6PWC3-F1
#
_cell.length_a   1.000
_cell.length_b   1.000
_cell.length_c   1.000
_cell.angle_alpha   90.00
_cell.angle_beta   90.00
_cell.angle_gamma   90.00
#
_symmetry.space_group_name_H-M   'P 1'
#
loop_
_entity.id
_entity.type
_entity.pdbx_description
1 polymer ?
#
loop_
_entity_poly.entity_id
_entity_poly.type
_entity_poly.pdbx_seq_one_letter_code
_entity_poly.pdbx_strand_id
1 'polypeptide(L)'
;MNSTYDMLVKKSIEAFLLGLEIYNKPTIRYRVEGFSFFICNSWELMLKAKLINDKGENSIYFKDNPSRTVSLEYSIKEIFTNKHDPLRLNLEKIVELRNVSTHFITEDYEVIYAPLFQSCVFNYIEKMSMFHNIDVTEYITQSFLSLVIKEDDLDPAIIRSKYSKETADKILTTKKAIEKIELENNPAFSIDIQHNFYITKKINDADSTVRIAKEGEIPVKIIKEQKDPNKTHPYT
;
A
#
# COMPACT_ATOMS: atom_id res chain seq x y z
N MET A 1 28.03 -0.58 21.21
CA MET A 1 26.93 -1.55 21.04
C MET A 1 25.71 -0.75 20.62
N ASN A 2 25.06 -1.07 19.49
CA ASN A 2 23.82 -0.40 19.11
C ASN A 2 22.75 -0.71 20.17
N SER A 3 21.98 0.29 20.58
CA SER A 3 20.88 0.07 21.52
C SER A 3 19.80 -0.80 20.88
N THR A 4 18.95 -1.45 21.69
CA THR A 4 17.79 -2.22 21.20
C THR A 4 16.94 -1.37 20.26
N TYR A 5 16.75 -0.09 20.62
CA TYR A 5 16.08 0.92 19.81
C TYR A 5 16.70 1.05 18.42
N ASP A 6 18.01 1.30 18.32
CA ASP A 6 18.69 1.51 17.02
C ASP A 6 18.56 0.28 16.11
N MET A 7 18.63 -0.92 16.70
CA MET A 7 18.48 -2.17 15.97
C MET A 7 17.06 -2.34 15.42
N LEU A 8 16.03 -2.01 16.20
CA LEU A 8 14.64 -2.08 15.76
C LEU A 8 14.36 -1.11 14.62
N VAL A 9 14.83 0.13 14.73
CA VAL A 9 14.68 1.16 13.70
C VAL A 9 15.35 0.72 12.39
N LYS A 10 16.61 0.26 12.44
CA LYS A 10 17.31 -0.23 11.25
C LYS A 10 16.60 -1.42 10.61
N LYS A 11 16.19 -2.42 11.41
CA LYS A 11 15.45 -3.58 10.90
C LYS A 11 14.07 -3.22 10.35
N SER A 12 13.43 -2.18 10.91
CA SER A 12 12.17 -1.66 10.41
C SER A 12 12.33 -1.13 8.98
N ILE A 13 13.37 -0.31 8.74
CA ILE A 13 13.67 0.24 7.41
C ILE A 13 13.99 -0.90 6.43
N GLU A 14 14.86 -1.84 6.79
CA GLU A 14 15.19 -2.99 5.93
C GLU A 14 13.94 -3.81 5.55
N ALA A 15 13.06 -4.09 6.52
CA ALA A 15 11.81 -4.80 6.25
C ALA A 15 10.89 -4.00 5.33
N PHE A 16 10.83 -2.68 5.49
CA PHE A 16 10.04 -1.79 4.63
C PHE A 16 10.54 -1.81 3.18
N LEU A 17 11.86 -1.67 2.99
CA LEU A 17 12.50 -1.70 1.67
C LEU A 17 12.25 -3.04 0.95
N LEU A 18 12.45 -4.15 1.66
CA LEU A 18 12.22 -5.49 1.12
C LEU A 18 10.74 -5.70 0.74
N GLY A 19 9.81 -5.14 1.53
CA GLY A 19 8.40 -5.10 1.17
C GLY A 19 8.20 -4.43 -0.19
N LEU A 20 8.69 -3.20 -0.35
CA LEU A 20 8.56 -2.44 -1.61
C LEU A 20 9.16 -3.19 -2.80
N GLU A 21 10.34 -3.78 -2.65
CA GLU A 21 10.98 -4.58 -3.71
C GLU A 21 10.12 -5.77 -4.14
N ILE A 22 9.52 -6.49 -3.18
CA ILE A 22 8.66 -7.63 -3.46
C ILE A 22 7.39 -7.17 -4.18
N TYR A 23 6.77 -6.07 -3.74
CA TYR A 23 5.55 -5.58 -4.35
C TYR A 23 5.77 -5.09 -5.78
N ASN A 24 6.84 -4.33 -6.01
CA ASN A 24 7.12 -3.71 -7.30
C ASN A 24 7.76 -4.67 -8.32
N LYS A 25 8.02 -5.93 -7.94
CA LYS A 25 8.50 -6.95 -8.88
C LYS A 25 7.32 -7.70 -9.51
N PRO A 26 6.92 -7.38 -10.75
CA PRO A 26 5.69 -7.91 -11.37
C PRO A 26 5.70 -9.42 -11.62
N THR A 27 6.88 -10.05 -11.60
CA THR A 27 7.01 -11.50 -11.76
C THR A 27 6.60 -12.29 -10.52
N ILE A 28 6.43 -11.62 -9.36
CA ILE A 28 6.04 -12.27 -8.11
C ILE A 28 4.52 -12.28 -8.01
N ARG A 29 3.92 -13.47 -8.06
CA ARG A 29 2.46 -13.64 -7.87
C ARG A 29 2.01 -13.50 -6.42
N TYR A 30 2.91 -13.77 -5.49
CA TYR A 30 2.69 -13.69 -4.03
C TYR A 30 3.01 -12.30 -3.46
N ARG A 31 2.91 -11.26 -4.29
CA ARG A 31 3.46 -9.94 -3.95
C ARG A 31 2.62 -9.18 -2.94
N VAL A 32 1.30 -9.36 -2.96
CA VAL A 32 0.36 -8.75 -2.01
C VAL A 32 0.60 -9.32 -0.61
N GLU A 33 0.68 -10.65 -0.51
CA GLU A 33 0.92 -11.35 0.74
C GLU A 33 2.33 -11.05 1.25
N GLY A 34 3.34 -11.23 0.40
CA GLY A 34 4.72 -10.90 0.72
C GLY A 34 4.86 -9.47 1.24
N PHE A 35 4.29 -8.49 0.54
CA PHE A 35 4.27 -7.10 0.99
C PHE A 35 3.57 -6.96 2.35
N SER A 36 2.38 -7.53 2.54
CA SER A 36 1.64 -7.45 3.80
C SER A 36 2.43 -7.98 5.00
N PHE A 37 3.23 -9.04 4.82
CA PHE A 37 4.11 -9.54 5.89
C PHE A 37 5.21 -8.54 6.21
N PHE A 38 5.91 -8.05 5.19
CA PHE A 38 7.05 -7.16 5.37
C PHE A 38 6.64 -5.78 5.89
N ILE A 39 5.55 -5.20 5.40
CA ILE A 39 5.02 -3.91 5.87
C ILE A 39 4.48 -4.01 7.30
N CYS A 40 3.80 -5.11 7.67
CA CYS A 40 3.40 -5.30 9.06
C CYS A 40 4.62 -5.43 9.98
N ASN A 41 5.64 -6.19 9.56
CA ASN A 41 6.86 -6.34 10.34
C ASN A 41 7.61 -4.99 10.49
N SER A 42 7.70 -4.19 9.44
CA SER A 42 8.34 -2.87 9.52
C SER A 42 7.61 -1.96 10.51
N TRP A 43 6.28 -1.87 10.43
CA TRP A 43 5.47 -1.12 11.39
C TRP A 43 5.63 -1.64 12.82
N GLU A 44 5.63 -2.96 13.03
CA GLU A 44 5.78 -3.53 14.39
C GLU A 44 7.11 -3.11 15.01
N LEU A 45 8.20 -3.19 14.24
CA LEU A 45 9.53 -2.82 14.71
C LEU A 45 9.65 -1.31 14.99
N MET A 46 9.11 -0.45 14.12
CA MET A 46 9.07 0.99 14.33
C MET A 46 8.28 1.34 15.60
N LEU A 47 7.05 0.83 15.72
CA LEU A 47 6.19 1.15 16.86
C LEU A 47 6.77 0.64 18.18
N LYS A 48 7.44 -0.52 18.17
CA LYS A 48 8.23 -0.98 19.33
C LYS A 48 9.36 -0.01 19.67
N ALA A 49 10.12 0.46 18.69
CA ALA A 49 11.16 1.46 18.93
C ALA A 49 10.57 2.74 19.53
N LYS A 50 9.39 3.18 19.07
CA LYS A 50 8.68 4.34 19.64
C LYS A 50 8.28 4.11 21.09
N LEU A 51 7.73 2.93 21.41
CA LEU A 51 7.39 2.55 22.79
C LEU A 51 8.63 2.56 23.70
N ILE A 52 9.77 2.05 23.22
CA ILE A 52 11.03 2.11 23.98
C ILE A 52 11.44 3.54 24.27
N ASN A 53 11.36 4.43 23.28
CA ASN A 53 11.72 5.84 23.45
C ASN A 53 10.81 6.56 24.46
N ASP A 54 9.52 6.25 24.45
CA ASP A 54 8.52 6.90 25.31
C ASP A 54 8.46 6.35 26.73
N LYS A 55 8.57 5.02 26.87
CA LYS A 55 8.22 4.26 28.09
C LYS A 55 9.37 3.36 28.58
N GLY A 56 10.51 3.32 27.91
CA GLY A 56 11.67 2.49 28.23
C GLY A 56 11.59 1.06 27.66
N GLU A 57 12.71 0.31 27.74
CA GLU A 57 12.85 -1.02 27.09
C GLU A 57 11.82 -2.05 27.53
N ASN A 58 11.38 -2.02 28.78
CA ASN A 58 10.40 -2.98 29.31
C ASN A 58 9.00 -2.83 28.68
N SER A 59 8.73 -1.73 27.98
CA SER A 59 7.41 -1.44 27.37
C SER A 59 7.05 -2.39 26.23
N ILE A 60 8.04 -3.05 25.62
CA ILE A 60 7.81 -3.97 24.49
C ILE A 60 7.70 -5.44 24.91
N TYR A 61 7.80 -5.76 26.20
CA TYR A 61 7.72 -7.13 26.72
C TYR A 61 6.42 -7.36 27.49
N PHE A 62 5.90 -8.59 27.44
CA PHE A 62 4.77 -8.97 28.29
C PHE A 62 5.22 -9.05 29.76
N LYS A 63 4.47 -8.41 30.66
CA LYS A 63 4.76 -8.40 32.11
C LYS A 63 4.86 -9.81 32.69
N ASP A 64 4.00 -10.71 32.23
CA ASP A 64 3.89 -12.08 32.73
C ASP A 64 4.85 -13.05 32.03
N ASN A 65 5.42 -12.64 30.88
CA ASN A 65 6.38 -13.45 30.13
C ASN A 65 7.40 -12.57 29.37
N PRO A 66 8.54 -12.23 30.01
CA PRO A 66 9.57 -11.37 29.42
C PRO A 66 10.27 -11.95 28.19
N SER A 67 10.07 -13.23 27.86
CA SER A 67 10.60 -13.83 26.62
C SER A 67 9.78 -13.49 25.38
N ARG A 68 8.57 -12.93 25.56
CA ARG A 68 7.66 -12.55 24.47
C ARG A 68 7.55 -11.04 24.38
N THR A 69 7.66 -10.53 23.16
CA THR A 69 7.40 -9.12 22.88
C THR A 69 5.96 -8.88 22.45
N VAL A 70 5.46 -7.67 22.67
CA VAL A 70 4.14 -7.22 22.23
C VAL A 70 3.96 -7.35 20.71
N SER A 71 2.72 -7.48 20.24
CA SER A 71 2.43 -7.58 18.80
C SER A 71 2.22 -6.20 18.16
N LEU A 72 2.15 -6.16 16.83
CA LEU A 72 1.72 -4.98 16.08
C LEU A 72 0.36 -4.45 16.55
N GLU A 73 -0.64 -5.31 16.71
CA GLU A 73 -2.00 -4.92 17.13
C GLU A 73 -2.00 -4.24 18.50
N TYR A 74 -1.18 -4.73 19.42
CA TYR A 74 -1.00 -4.10 20.71
C TYR A 74 -0.33 -2.72 20.56
N SER A 75 0.75 -2.66 19.79
CA SER A 75 1.53 -1.43 19.58
C SER A 75 0.70 -0.33 18.91
N ILE A 76 -0.14 -0.68 17.93
CA ILE A 76 -1.10 0.23 17.29
C ILE A 76 -2.06 0.82 18.32
N LYS A 77 -2.66 -0.02 19.18
CA LYS A 77 -3.64 0.43 20.19
C LYS A 77 -3.03 1.36 21.23
N GLU A 78 -1.77 1.09 21.61
CA GLU A 78 -1.04 1.90 22.59
C GLU A 78 -0.62 3.27 22.05
N ILE A 79 -0.27 3.37 20.77
CA ILE A 79 0.22 4.61 20.16
C ILE A 79 -0.91 5.43 19.53
N PHE A 80 -1.82 4.78 18.80
CA PHE A 80 -2.94 5.40 18.11
C PHE A 80 -4.24 5.14 18.90
N THR A 81 -4.46 5.91 19.96
CA THR A 81 -5.57 5.66 20.90
C THR A 81 -6.96 5.92 20.30
N ASN A 82 -7.06 6.86 19.34
CA ASN A 82 -8.30 7.11 18.61
C ASN A 82 -8.60 5.97 17.64
N LYS A 83 -9.72 5.27 17.85
CA LYS A 83 -10.17 4.12 17.05
C LYS A 83 -10.66 4.51 15.65
N HIS A 84 -11.03 5.77 15.48
CA HIS A 84 -11.52 6.33 14.22
C HIS A 84 -10.42 7.07 13.44
N ASP A 85 -9.17 6.97 13.90
CA ASP A 85 -8.04 7.55 13.19
C ASP A 85 -7.84 6.81 11.84
N PRO A 86 -7.80 7.53 10.70
CA PRO A 86 -7.69 6.91 9.37
C PRO A 86 -6.44 6.04 9.20
N LEU A 87 -5.28 6.47 9.73
CA LEU A 87 -4.03 5.71 9.68
C LEU A 87 -4.16 4.43 10.50
N ARG A 88 -4.75 4.51 11.70
CA ARG A 88 -5.02 3.31 12.49
C ARG A 88 -5.93 2.32 11.76
N LEU A 89 -7.02 2.80 11.16
CA LEU A 89 -7.95 1.96 10.40
C LEU A 89 -7.24 1.28 9.22
N ASN A 90 -6.36 2.00 8.54
CA ASN A 90 -5.50 1.46 7.48
C ASN A 90 -4.62 0.30 8.00
N LEU A 91 -3.89 0.52 9.10
CA LEU A 91 -3.05 -0.51 9.69
C LEU A 91 -3.84 -1.73 10.16
N GLU A 92 -4.99 -1.53 10.81
CA GLU A 92 -5.85 -2.63 11.26
C GLU A 92 -6.37 -3.47 10.07
N LYS A 93 -6.69 -2.84 8.93
CA LYS A 93 -7.09 -3.54 7.69
C LYS A 93 -5.96 -4.33 7.04
N ILE A 94 -4.74 -3.80 7.06
CA ILE A 94 -3.55 -4.50 6.55
C ILE A 94 -3.18 -5.69 7.45
N VAL A 95 -3.33 -5.53 8.77
CA VAL A 95 -3.17 -6.65 9.72
C VAL A 95 -4.21 -7.73 9.49
N GLU A 96 -5.47 -7.36 9.24
CA GLU A 96 -6.52 -8.30 8.87
C GLU A 96 -6.12 -9.10 7.63
N LEU A 97 -5.63 -8.42 6.58
CA LEU A 97 -5.11 -9.06 5.38
C LEU A 97 -3.99 -10.05 5.71
N ARG A 98 -2.96 -9.65 6.47
CA ARG A 98 -1.85 -10.51 6.88
C ARG A 98 -2.33 -11.79 7.59
N ASN A 99 -3.40 -11.68 8.38
CA ASN A 99 -3.94 -12.82 9.13
C ASN A 99 -4.75 -13.79 8.26
N VAL A 100 -5.35 -13.31 7.16
CA VAL A 100 -6.16 -14.14 6.24
C VAL A 100 -5.42 -14.59 4.98
N SER A 101 -4.32 -13.92 4.63
CA SER A 101 -3.54 -14.17 3.40
C SER A 101 -2.84 -15.52 3.36
N THR A 102 -2.71 -16.20 4.51
CA THR A 102 -2.22 -17.58 4.57
C THR A 102 -3.22 -18.61 4.03
N HIS A 103 -4.49 -18.25 3.89
CA HIS A 103 -5.57 -19.16 3.48
C HIS A 103 -6.20 -18.79 2.13
N PHE A 104 -6.28 -17.50 1.79
CA PHE A 104 -6.91 -17.00 0.57
C PHE A 104 -5.87 -16.39 -0.37
N ILE A 105 -5.34 -17.21 -1.27
CA ILE A 105 -4.34 -16.82 -2.28
C ILE A 105 -5.10 -16.39 -3.55
N THR A 106 -5.45 -15.11 -3.67
CA THR A 106 -6.14 -14.62 -4.88
C THR A 106 -5.55 -13.30 -5.36
N GLU A 107 -5.13 -13.28 -6.63
CA GLU A 107 -4.54 -12.12 -7.31
C GLU A 107 -5.48 -10.90 -7.31
N ASP A 108 -6.80 -11.10 -7.36
CA ASP A 108 -7.80 -10.02 -7.38
C ASP A 108 -7.84 -9.21 -6.07
N TYR A 109 -7.16 -9.64 -4.99
CA TYR A 109 -6.99 -8.79 -3.80
C TYR A 109 -6.09 -7.59 -4.05
N GLU A 110 -5.19 -7.67 -5.03
CA GLU A 110 -4.24 -6.61 -5.30
C GLU A 110 -4.93 -5.27 -5.58
N VAL A 111 -5.94 -5.28 -6.45
CA VAL A 111 -6.67 -4.07 -6.84
C VAL A 111 -7.43 -3.46 -5.65
N ILE A 112 -7.92 -4.31 -4.73
CA ILE A 112 -8.64 -3.85 -3.53
C ILE A 112 -7.69 -3.23 -2.50
N TYR A 113 -6.51 -3.82 -2.33
CA TYR A 113 -5.59 -3.45 -1.25
C TYR A 113 -4.48 -2.49 -1.67
N ALA A 114 -4.23 -2.30 -2.97
CA ALA A 114 -3.18 -1.41 -3.43
C ALA A 114 -3.35 0.04 -2.92
N PRO A 115 -4.56 0.65 -2.92
CA PRO A 115 -4.76 1.98 -2.36
C PRO A 115 -4.45 2.08 -0.86
N LEU A 116 -4.83 1.04 -0.10
CA LEU A 116 -4.50 0.91 1.33
C LEU A 116 -2.99 0.78 1.53
N PHE A 117 -2.32 -0.06 0.75
CA PHE A 117 -0.88 -0.24 0.83
C PHE A 117 -0.12 1.03 0.49
N GLN A 118 -0.57 1.77 -0.52
CA GLN A 118 0.05 3.03 -0.89
C GLN A 118 -0.05 4.06 0.24
N SER A 119 -1.24 4.19 0.84
CA SER A 119 -1.43 5.05 2.02
C SER A 119 -0.54 4.60 3.18
N CYS A 120 -0.43 3.30 3.42
CA CYS A 120 0.44 2.72 4.45
C CYS A 120 1.92 3.05 4.23
N VAL A 121 2.39 3.04 2.98
CA VAL A 121 3.76 3.43 2.61
C VAL A 121 4.03 4.89 2.98
N PHE A 122 3.14 5.81 2.62
CA PHE A 122 3.31 7.22 2.94
C PHE A 122 3.21 7.50 4.44
N ASN A 123 2.23 6.88 5.11
CA ASN A 123 2.09 6.95 6.56
C ASN A 123 3.36 6.44 7.27
N TYR A 124 3.99 5.38 6.76
CA TYR A 124 5.22 4.84 7.34
C TYR A 124 6.37 5.84 7.25
N ILE A 125 6.58 6.44 6.08
CA ILE A 125 7.61 7.45 5.86
C ILE A 125 7.39 8.65 6.79
N GLU A 126 6.15 9.15 6.87
CA GLU A 126 5.80 10.25 7.75
C GLU A 126 6.08 9.90 9.22
N LYS A 127 5.62 8.74 9.70
CA LYS A 127 5.81 8.35 11.10
C LYS A 127 7.25 8.00 11.45
N MET A 128 8.04 7.45 10.52
CA MET A 128 9.48 7.28 10.73
C MET A 128 10.18 8.63 10.93
N SER A 129 9.84 9.64 10.12
CA SER A 129 10.34 10.99 10.32
C SER A 129 9.87 11.59 11.63
N MET A 130 8.58 11.49 11.97
CA MET A 130 8.03 12.07 13.19
C MET A 130 8.51 11.41 14.49
N PHE A 131 8.64 10.08 14.50
CA PHE A 131 8.94 9.32 15.71
C PHE A 131 10.44 9.13 15.93
N HIS A 132 11.22 9.06 14.85
CA HIS A 132 12.63 8.67 14.89
C HIS A 132 13.56 9.68 14.24
N ASN A 133 13.02 10.76 13.65
CA ASN A 133 13.78 11.79 12.93
C ASN A 133 14.67 11.18 11.82
N ILE A 134 14.10 10.22 11.08
CA ILE A 134 14.76 9.55 9.96
C ILE A 134 13.95 9.77 8.69
N ASP A 135 14.61 10.27 7.66
CA ASP A 135 14.07 10.33 6.31
C ASP A 135 14.33 9.00 5.59
N VAL A 136 13.26 8.25 5.33
CA VAL A 136 13.34 6.96 4.63
C VAL A 136 13.69 7.14 3.15
N THR A 137 13.43 8.31 2.57
CA THR A 137 13.70 8.59 1.15
C THR A 137 15.20 8.68 0.84
N GLU A 138 16.06 8.79 1.86
CA GLU A 138 17.51 8.66 1.70
C GLU A 138 17.94 7.23 1.33
N TYR A 139 17.11 6.22 1.62
CA TYR A 139 17.41 4.81 1.39
C TYR A 139 16.75 4.26 0.12
N ILE A 140 15.82 5.00 -0.49
CA ILE A 140 15.08 4.55 -1.67
C ILE A 140 14.67 5.70 -2.57
N THR A 141 14.83 5.52 -3.88
CA THR A 141 14.39 6.50 -4.88
C THR A 141 12.88 6.66 -4.82
N GLN A 142 12.40 7.91 -4.93
CA GLN A 142 10.99 8.27 -4.89
C GLN A 142 10.11 7.47 -5.87
N SER A 143 10.65 7.09 -7.03
CA SER A 143 9.94 6.27 -8.03
C SER A 143 9.55 4.88 -7.55
N PHE A 144 10.26 4.31 -6.57
CA PHE A 144 9.96 3.00 -5.99
C PHE A 144 8.95 3.07 -4.83
N LEU A 145 8.55 4.27 -4.40
CA LEU A 145 7.53 4.44 -3.37
C LEU A 145 6.11 4.25 -3.92
N SER A 146 5.92 4.43 -5.22
CA SER A 146 4.66 4.13 -5.89
C SER A 146 4.56 2.63 -6.16
N LEU A 147 3.44 2.06 -5.74
CA LEU A 147 3.14 0.64 -5.91
C LEU A 147 2.60 0.36 -7.31
N VAL A 148 3.24 -0.56 -8.03
CA VAL A 148 2.83 -0.94 -9.39
C VAL A 148 1.68 -1.92 -9.37
N ILE A 149 0.50 -1.47 -9.80
CA ILE A 149 -0.72 -2.27 -9.86
C ILE A 149 -0.90 -2.84 -11.26
N LYS A 150 -1.35 -4.08 -11.36
CA LYS A 150 -1.86 -4.62 -12.63
C LYS A 150 -3.29 -4.13 -12.83
N GLU A 151 -3.56 -3.41 -13.92
CA GLU A 151 -4.95 -3.09 -14.29
C GLU A 151 -5.73 -4.40 -14.47
N ASP A 152 -6.73 -4.62 -13.62
CA ASP A 152 -7.70 -5.69 -13.77
C ASP A 152 -9.08 -5.17 -13.32
N ASP A 153 -10.10 -5.48 -14.11
CA ASP A 153 -11.47 -5.07 -13.82
C ASP A 153 -12.03 -5.98 -12.73
N LEU A 154 -12.32 -5.41 -11.56
CA LEU A 154 -13.03 -6.08 -10.46
C LEU A 154 -14.54 -6.20 -10.75
N ASP A 155 -14.92 -6.72 -11.92
CA ASP A 155 -16.30 -7.03 -12.24
C ASP A 155 -16.77 -8.22 -11.38
N PRO A 156 -17.85 -8.07 -10.59
CA PRO A 156 -18.41 -9.16 -9.80
C PRO A 156 -18.73 -10.43 -10.60
N ALA A 157 -19.10 -10.32 -11.87
CA ALA A 157 -19.34 -11.46 -12.75
C ALA A 157 -18.05 -12.23 -13.05
N ILE A 158 -16.95 -11.52 -13.30
CA ILE A 158 -15.62 -12.10 -13.55
C ILE A 158 -15.10 -12.79 -12.27
N ILE A 159 -15.19 -12.13 -11.11
CA ILE A 159 -14.76 -12.68 -9.82
C ILE A 159 -15.53 -13.97 -9.49
N ARG A 160 -16.86 -13.97 -9.67
CA ARG A 160 -17.71 -15.16 -9.45
C ARG A 160 -17.42 -16.30 -10.43
N SER A 161 -16.88 -15.99 -11.61
CA SER A 161 -16.46 -16.99 -12.59
C SER A 161 -15.06 -17.55 -12.30
N LYS A 162 -14.16 -16.76 -11.71
CA LYS A 162 -12.77 -17.14 -11.40
C LYS A 162 -12.66 -18.01 -10.13
N TYR A 163 -13.51 -17.79 -9.13
CA TYR A 163 -13.35 -18.39 -7.79
C TYR A 163 -14.55 -19.19 -7.30
N SER A 164 -14.32 -19.97 -6.23
CA SER A 164 -15.41 -20.61 -5.49
C SER A 164 -16.37 -19.55 -4.93
N LYS A 165 -17.63 -19.95 -4.72
CA LYS A 165 -18.66 -19.05 -4.17
C LYS A 165 -18.21 -18.38 -2.87
N GLU A 166 -17.61 -19.14 -1.96
CA GLU A 166 -17.12 -18.63 -0.67
C GLU A 166 -16.03 -17.57 -0.85
N THR A 167 -15.05 -17.83 -1.73
CA THR A 167 -13.95 -16.89 -1.97
C THR A 167 -14.45 -15.63 -2.69
N ALA A 168 -15.32 -15.79 -3.70
CA ALA A 168 -15.91 -14.67 -4.42
C ALA A 168 -16.77 -13.78 -3.51
N ASP A 169 -17.63 -14.37 -2.67
CA ASP A 169 -18.47 -13.61 -1.74
C ASP A 169 -17.60 -12.90 -0.68
N LYS A 170 -16.50 -13.51 -0.23
CA LYS A 170 -15.54 -12.87 0.67
C LYS A 170 -14.86 -11.67 0.03
N ILE A 171 -14.31 -11.81 -1.18
CA ILE A 171 -13.67 -10.72 -1.94
C ILE A 171 -14.64 -9.55 -2.12
N LEU A 172 -15.86 -9.83 -2.58
CA LEU A 172 -16.88 -8.80 -2.82
C LEU A 172 -17.34 -8.11 -1.54
N THR A 173 -17.42 -8.84 -0.43
CA THR A 173 -17.77 -8.27 0.88
C THR A 173 -16.65 -7.39 1.41
N THR A 174 -15.39 -7.84 1.29
CA THR A 174 -14.21 -7.07 1.67
C THR A 174 -14.12 -5.77 0.87
N LYS A 175 -14.32 -5.84 -0.46
CA LYS A 175 -14.36 -4.65 -1.35
C LYS A 175 -15.38 -3.62 -0.84
N LYS A 176 -16.63 -4.02 -0.66
CA LYS A 176 -17.70 -3.12 -0.17
C LYS A 176 -17.40 -2.54 1.20
N ALA A 177 -16.79 -3.32 2.09
CA ALA A 177 -16.43 -2.86 3.42
C ALA A 177 -15.33 -1.78 3.36
N ILE A 178 -14.33 -1.94 2.50
CA ILE A 178 -13.27 -0.96 2.28
C ILE A 178 -13.85 0.31 1.65
N GLU A 179 -14.60 0.19 0.54
CA GLU A 179 -15.23 1.33 -0.15
C GLU A 179 -16.07 2.19 0.80
N LYS A 180 -16.82 1.56 1.73
CA LYS A 180 -17.58 2.29 2.74
C LYS A 180 -16.69 3.11 3.68
N ILE A 181 -15.56 2.54 4.11
CA ILE A 181 -14.62 3.25 5.01
C ILE A 181 -13.94 4.38 4.26
N GLU A 182 -13.58 4.19 2.98
CA GLU A 182 -12.97 5.21 2.13
C GLU A 182 -13.85 6.46 2.01
N LEU A 183 -15.15 6.28 1.81
CA LEU A 183 -16.11 7.40 1.72
C LEU A 183 -16.16 8.29 2.97
N GLU A 184 -15.81 7.73 4.13
CA GLU A 184 -15.86 8.41 5.43
C GLU A 184 -14.48 8.89 5.91
N ASN A 185 -13.41 8.59 5.15
CA ASN A 185 -12.02 8.85 5.55
C ASN A 185 -11.26 9.72 4.55
N ASN A 186 -10.00 9.97 4.85
CA ASN A 186 -9.10 10.84 4.09
C ASN A 186 -7.91 10.04 3.53
N PRO A 187 -6.96 10.68 2.83
CA PRO A 187 -5.80 10.00 2.22
C PRO A 187 -4.92 9.17 3.20
N ALA A 188 -4.98 9.41 4.51
CA ALA A 188 -4.26 8.59 5.48
C ALA A 188 -4.89 7.20 5.66
N PHE A 189 -6.10 6.96 5.15
CA PHE A 189 -6.69 5.62 5.06
C PHE A 189 -6.38 4.91 3.74
N SER A 190 -6.57 5.58 2.60
CA SER A 190 -6.45 4.98 1.27
C SER A 190 -6.15 6.05 0.23
N ILE A 191 -5.28 5.76 -0.75
CA ILE A 191 -4.95 6.68 -1.85
C ILE A 191 -4.97 5.93 -3.17
N ASP A 192 -5.85 6.38 -4.07
CA ASP A 192 -5.81 5.98 -5.46
C ASP A 192 -4.69 6.72 -6.20
N ILE A 193 -3.71 5.97 -6.71
CA ILE A 193 -2.74 6.54 -7.65
C ILE A 193 -3.26 6.38 -9.06
N GLN A 194 -3.52 7.51 -9.71
CA GLN A 194 -3.78 7.57 -11.14
C GLN A 194 -2.52 8.05 -11.87
N HIS A 195 -1.98 7.20 -12.74
CA HIS A 195 -0.87 7.57 -13.62
C HIS A 195 -1.41 8.20 -14.91
N ASN A 196 -1.39 9.54 -14.97
CA ASN A 196 -1.79 10.26 -16.16
C ASN A 196 -0.59 10.54 -17.06
N PHE A 197 -0.58 9.97 -18.26
CA PHE A 197 0.44 10.23 -19.27
C PHE A 197 -0.05 11.31 -20.25
N TYR A 198 0.74 12.37 -20.42
CA TYR A 198 0.43 13.47 -21.34
C TYR A 198 1.49 13.56 -22.44
N ILE A 199 1.04 13.74 -23.68
CA ILE A 199 1.93 14.03 -24.81
C ILE A 199 1.95 15.55 -25.03
N THR A 200 3.10 16.18 -24.79
CA THR A 200 3.31 17.62 -25.07
C THR A 200 4.18 17.82 -26.31
N LYS A 201 3.93 18.93 -27.04
CA LYS A 201 4.80 19.38 -28.15
C LYS A 201 5.99 20.21 -27.64
N LYS A 202 5.94 20.71 -26.41
CA LYS A 202 7.01 21.50 -25.81
C LYS A 202 8.05 20.56 -25.22
N ILE A 203 9.18 20.42 -25.91
CA ILE A 203 10.26 19.50 -25.51
C ILE A 203 10.79 19.81 -24.11
N ASN A 204 10.87 21.10 -23.74
CA ASN A 204 11.35 21.52 -22.42
C ASN A 204 10.40 21.15 -21.27
N ASP A 205 9.15 20.83 -21.56
CA ASP A 205 8.15 20.42 -20.58
C ASP A 205 7.98 18.88 -20.53
N ALA A 206 8.81 18.13 -21.26
CA ALA A 206 8.69 16.67 -21.38
C ALA A 206 9.73 15.94 -20.53
N ASP A 207 9.28 15.02 -19.67
CA ASP A 207 10.15 14.13 -18.89
C ASP A 207 10.85 13.07 -19.75
N SER A 208 10.28 12.75 -20.92
CA SER A 208 10.83 11.76 -21.86
C SER A 208 10.33 12.03 -23.27
N THR A 209 11.15 11.70 -24.28
CA THR A 209 10.78 11.80 -25.69
C THR A 209 10.52 10.41 -26.25
N VAL A 210 9.40 10.25 -26.96
CA VAL A 210 8.99 8.97 -27.57
C VAL A 210 8.78 9.15 -29.07
N ARG A 211 9.02 8.09 -29.85
CA ARG A 211 8.69 8.03 -31.27
C ARG A 211 7.63 6.96 -31.50
N ILE A 212 6.69 7.23 -32.41
CA ILE A 212 5.74 6.22 -32.86
C ILE A 212 6.51 5.18 -33.69
N ALA A 213 6.58 3.95 -33.22
CA ALA A 213 7.12 2.84 -33.99
C ALA A 213 6.13 2.46 -35.11
N LYS A 214 6.64 2.18 -36.32
CA LYS A 214 5.81 1.77 -37.47
C LYS A 214 5.22 0.36 -37.29
N GLU A 215 5.85 -0.47 -36.47
CA GLU A 215 5.48 -1.85 -36.19
C GLU A 215 5.61 -2.11 -34.67
N GLY A 216 4.68 -2.88 -34.09
CA GLY A 216 4.67 -3.26 -32.68
C GLY A 216 3.65 -4.37 -32.43
N GLU A 217 3.93 -5.26 -31.47
CA GLU A 217 3.06 -6.41 -31.14
C GLU A 217 1.69 -6.00 -30.56
N ILE A 218 1.61 -4.81 -29.95
CA ILE A 218 0.40 -4.31 -29.29
C ILE A 218 -0.09 -3.05 -30.01
N PRO A 219 -1.22 -3.11 -30.74
CA PRO A 219 -1.78 -1.93 -31.41
C PRO A 219 -2.40 -0.99 -30.36
N VAL A 220 -1.75 0.17 -30.15
CA VAL A 220 -2.28 1.24 -29.29
C VAL A 220 -3.03 2.25 -30.16
N LYS A 221 -4.30 2.51 -29.84
CA LYS A 221 -5.11 3.52 -30.53
C LYS A 221 -4.79 4.90 -29.94
N ILE A 222 -4.26 5.82 -30.76
CA ILE A 222 -4.01 7.20 -30.32
C ILE A 222 -5.36 7.91 -30.13
N ILE A 223 -5.82 8.06 -28.90
CA ILE A 223 -6.99 8.86 -28.54
C ILE A 223 -6.50 10.30 -28.34
N LYS A 224 -6.70 11.14 -29.35
CA LYS A 224 -6.18 12.52 -29.35
C LYS A 224 -6.93 13.48 -28.43
N GLU A 225 -8.15 13.13 -28.02
CA GLU A 225 -9.03 13.86 -27.09
C GLU A 225 -10.41 13.19 -27.13
N GLN A 226 -11.03 12.95 -25.98
CA GLN A 226 -12.47 12.65 -25.95
C GLN A 226 -13.21 13.97 -26.18
N LYS A 227 -13.77 14.17 -27.38
CA LYS A 227 -14.56 15.35 -27.71
C LYS A 227 -16.03 15.07 -27.45
N ASP A 228 -16.66 15.89 -26.62
CA ASP A 228 -18.10 15.86 -26.39
C ASP A 228 -18.85 16.18 -27.70
N PRO A 229 -19.60 15.22 -28.28
CA PRO A 229 -20.31 15.42 -29.55
C PRO A 229 -21.28 16.59 -29.50
N ASN A 230 -21.86 16.87 -28.32
CA ASN A 230 -22.80 17.97 -28.13
C ASN A 230 -22.12 19.34 -28.26
N LYS A 231 -20.81 19.43 -28.05
CA LYS A 231 -20.02 20.65 -28.26
C LYS A 231 -19.43 20.75 -29.67
N THR A 232 -19.09 19.63 -30.30
CA THR A 232 -18.48 19.64 -31.64
C THR A 232 -19.48 19.65 -32.79
N HIS A 233 -20.69 19.11 -32.58
CA HIS A 233 -21.76 19.06 -33.59
C HIS A 233 -23.11 19.49 -32.99
N PRO A 234 -23.29 20.78 -32.63
CA PRO A 234 -24.49 21.26 -31.93
C PRO A 234 -25.78 21.29 -32.79
N TYR A 235 -25.74 20.91 -34.07
CA TYR A 235 -26.89 20.99 -34.99
C TYR A 235 -27.13 19.69 -35.77
N THR A 236 -26.90 18.52 -35.16
CA THR A 236 -27.40 17.23 -35.68
C THR A 236 -28.32 16.59 -34.65
#